data_AF-A0A9N7TNN8-F1
#
_entry.id   AF-A0A9N7TNN8-F1
#
_cell.length_a   1.000
_cell.length_b   1.000
_cell.length_c   1.000
_cell.angle_alpha   90.00
_cell.angle_beta   90.00
_cell.angle_gamma   90.00
#
_symmetry.space_group_name_H-M   'P 1'
#
loop_
_entity.id
_entity.type
_entity.pdbx_description
1 polymer ?
#
loop_
_entity_poly.entity_id
_entity_poly.type
_entity_poly.pdbx_seq_one_letter_code
_entity_poly.pdbx_strand_id
1 'polypeptide(L)'
;MVERFNEDFIETRRKALHRFLNKISEHPILSFSQHFNVFLTAQELTSHKKQGPGFLSRMGETVRSVANSVRGLKSRPEEFTFMQEYVEDFSSKICSVDKVTQRIIKEQREYLDELKQYGPVYAQWAGSEKDLGEPLKAVAGCVERCSKETEENNQHLSEVLAPALHEYILCAETLKTVMRRRDNVQAEFEAKNEALASRKGEQEELQEEVDGLSDRMEMANDALKGDWSHWKKSMRSDLRSAFISTAEKNVDYYEKN
;
A
#
# COMPACT_ATOMS: atom_id res chain seq x y z
N MET A 1 6.34 -3.05 20.53
CA MET A 1 6.44 -1.59 20.35
C MET A 1 7.55 -1.39 19.33
N VAL A 2 7.24 -1.01 18.08
CA VAL A 2 8.29 -0.80 17.07
C VAL A 2 9.15 0.36 17.56
N GLU A 3 10.43 0.09 17.87
CA GLU A 3 11.38 1.12 18.21
C GLU A 3 11.55 2.02 16.98
N ARG A 4 10.93 3.21 17.02
CA ARG A 4 10.72 4.12 15.88
C ARG A 4 12.01 4.65 15.23
N PHE A 5 13.18 4.22 15.70
CA PHE A 5 14.48 4.69 15.28
C PHE A 5 15.55 3.59 15.22
N ASN A 6 15.18 2.32 15.31
CA ASN A 6 16.15 1.26 15.02
C ASN A 6 16.51 1.25 13.52
N GLU A 7 17.66 0.70 13.19
CA GLU A 7 18.22 0.72 11.82
C GLU A 7 17.25 0.09 10.80
N ASP A 8 16.64 -1.05 11.16
CA ASP A 8 15.66 -1.74 10.34
C ASP A 8 14.43 -0.88 10.00
N PHE A 9 13.91 -0.14 10.98
CA PHE A 9 12.78 0.77 10.78
C PHE A 9 13.17 1.92 9.84
N ILE A 10 14.34 2.51 10.06
CA ILE A 10 14.85 3.61 9.22
C ILE A 10 15.04 3.13 7.78
N GLU A 11 15.61 1.95 7.58
CA GLU A 11 15.84 1.40 6.26
C GLU A 11 14.53 1.04 5.55
N THR A 12 13.59 0.44 6.27
CA THR A 12 12.23 0.17 5.76
C THR A 12 11.56 1.46 5.31
N ARG A 13 11.64 2.52 6.14
CA ARG A 13 11.08 3.83 5.84
C ARG A 13 11.74 4.47 4.62
N ARG A 14 13.07 4.39 4.52
CA ARG A 14 13.85 4.92 3.38
C ARG A 14 13.42 4.24 2.07
N LYS A 15 13.34 2.92 2.05
CA LYS A 15 12.88 2.13 0.89
C LYS A 15 11.45 2.51 0.48
N ALA A 16 10.53 2.64 1.45
CA ALA A 16 9.15 3.03 1.19
C ALA A 16 9.03 4.46 0.63
N LEU A 17 9.76 5.43 1.20
CA LEU A 17 9.77 6.81 0.71
C LEU A 17 10.37 6.90 -0.70
N HIS A 18 11.43 6.14 -0.98
CA HIS A 18 12.02 6.09 -2.32
C HIS A 18 11.02 5.60 -3.37
N ARG A 19 10.33 4.47 -3.10
CA ARG A 19 9.28 3.95 -3.99
C ARG A 19 8.14 4.97 -4.18
N PHE A 20 7.70 5.61 -3.10
CA PHE A 20 6.66 6.64 -3.16
C PHE A 20 7.05 7.82 -4.07
N LEU A 21 8.27 8.34 -3.92
CA LEU A 21 8.76 9.44 -4.75
C LEU A 21 8.88 9.02 -6.22
N ASN A 22 9.38 7.80 -6.50
CA ASN A 22 9.45 7.29 -7.86
C ASN A 22 8.05 7.20 -8.48
N LYS A 23 7.06 6.66 -7.76
CA LYS A 23 5.66 6.60 -8.24
C LYS A 23 5.07 7.97 -8.54
N ILE A 24 5.35 8.98 -7.72
CA ILE A 24 4.92 10.35 -8.02
C ILE A 24 5.60 10.87 -9.28
N SER A 25 6.90 10.62 -9.44
CA SER A 25 7.68 11.08 -10.60
C SER A 25 7.25 10.43 -11.92
N GLU A 26 6.74 9.20 -11.88
CA GLU A 26 6.24 8.47 -13.04
C GLU A 26 4.78 8.79 -13.37
N HIS A 27 4.06 9.46 -12.47
CA HIS A 27 2.65 9.77 -12.64
C HIS A 27 2.45 10.93 -13.62
N PRO A 28 1.57 10.81 -14.64
CA PRO A 28 1.43 11.81 -15.71
C PRO A 28 0.94 13.18 -15.22
N ILE A 29 0.21 13.24 -14.11
CA ILE A 29 -0.26 14.50 -13.50
C ILE A 29 0.62 14.94 -12.32
N LEU A 30 0.85 14.08 -11.33
CA LEU A 30 1.55 14.45 -10.10
C LEU A 30 3.02 14.85 -10.31
N SER A 31 3.69 14.31 -11.33
CA SER A 31 5.07 14.67 -11.67
C SER A 31 5.24 16.14 -12.05
N PHE A 32 4.22 16.77 -12.64
CA PHE A 32 4.21 18.19 -13.00
C PHE A 32 3.73 19.10 -11.88
N SER A 33 3.40 18.55 -10.70
CA SER A 33 2.93 19.34 -9.56
C SER A 33 4.00 20.34 -9.11
N GLN A 34 3.63 21.61 -8.99
CA GLN A 34 4.53 22.64 -8.44
C GLN A 34 4.97 22.28 -7.01
N HIS A 35 4.09 21.67 -6.22
CA HIS A 35 4.42 21.22 -4.86
C HIS A 35 5.49 20.14 -4.85
N PHE A 36 5.43 19.20 -5.80
CA PHE A 36 6.43 18.15 -5.94
C PHE A 36 7.78 18.72 -6.38
N ASN A 37 7.77 19.61 -7.38
CA ASN A 37 8.98 20.30 -7.83
C ASN A 37 9.65 21.10 -6.70
N VAL A 38 8.87 21.90 -5.96
CA VAL A 38 9.39 22.64 -4.80
C VAL A 38 9.91 21.68 -3.72
N PHE A 39 9.20 20.60 -3.44
CA PHE A 39 9.65 19.60 -2.46
C PHE A 39 11.02 18.99 -2.82
N LEU A 40 11.29 18.76 -4.11
CA LEU A 40 12.54 18.19 -4.59
C LEU A 40 13.68 19.21 -4.76
N THR A 41 13.36 20.48 -5.01
CA THR A 41 14.36 21.49 -5.43
C THR A 41 14.61 22.60 -4.43
N ALA A 42 13.68 22.86 -3.50
CA ALA A 42 13.82 23.93 -2.54
C ALA A 42 14.88 23.59 -1.49
N GLN A 43 15.78 24.54 -1.25
CA GLN A 43 16.80 24.44 -0.20
C GLN A 43 16.19 24.56 1.20
N GLU A 44 15.10 25.33 1.35
CA GLU A 44 14.30 25.44 2.57
C GLU A 44 12.81 25.28 2.26
N LEU A 45 12.14 24.33 2.94
CA LEU A 45 10.71 24.05 2.75
C LEU A 45 9.80 24.98 3.57
N THR A 46 10.35 25.68 4.56
CA THR A 46 9.61 26.55 5.50
C THR A 46 9.00 27.77 4.80
N SER A 47 9.71 28.35 3.83
CA SER A 47 9.27 29.47 3.00
C SER A 47 8.10 29.12 2.07
N HIS A 48 7.98 27.84 1.70
CA HIS A 48 6.93 27.33 0.82
C HIS A 48 5.76 26.66 1.57
N LYS A 49 5.83 26.62 2.90
CA LYS A 49 4.77 26.08 3.74
C LYS A 49 3.56 27.00 3.69
N LYS A 50 2.57 26.67 2.85
CA LYS A 50 1.25 27.33 2.94
C LYS A 50 0.67 27.05 4.32
N GLN A 51 0.22 28.07 5.04
CA GLN A 51 -0.70 27.87 6.17
C GLN A 51 -1.92 27.16 5.60
N GLY A 52 -2.12 25.90 5.98
CA GLY A 52 -3.31 25.16 5.59
C GLY A 52 -4.56 25.86 6.13
N PRO A 53 -5.75 25.55 5.56
CA PRO A 53 -7.01 26.07 6.09
C PRO A 53 -7.08 25.82 7.60
N GLY A 54 -7.45 26.85 8.37
CA GLY A 54 -7.51 26.76 9.83
C GLY A 54 -8.39 25.61 10.31
N PHE A 55 -8.13 25.10 11.52
CA PHE A 55 -8.86 23.95 12.09
C PHE A 55 -10.39 24.03 11.97
N LEU A 56 -10.96 25.24 12.03
CA LEU A 56 -12.40 25.50 11.89
C LEU A 56 -12.95 25.18 10.49
N SER A 57 -12.20 25.42 9.40
CA SER A 57 -12.70 25.15 8.05
C SER A 57 -12.73 23.64 7.77
N ARG A 58 -11.73 22.89 8.26
CA ARG A 58 -11.69 21.42 8.16
C ARG A 58 -12.88 20.76 8.88
N MET A 59 -13.29 21.33 10.01
CA MET A 59 -14.43 20.80 10.78
C MET A 59 -15.76 21.03 10.03
N GLY A 60 -15.91 22.19 9.37
CA GLY A 60 -17.07 22.47 8.51
C GLY A 60 -17.18 21.53 7.30
N GLU A 61 -16.06 21.24 6.63
CA GLU A 61 -16.01 20.26 5.52
C GLU A 61 -16.34 18.84 5.99
N THR A 62 -15.85 18.44 7.17
CA THR A 62 -16.12 17.12 7.74
C THR A 62 -17.61 16.94 8.07
N VAL A 63 -18.24 17.94 8.69
CA VAL A 63 -19.69 17.89 9.00
C VAL A 63 -20.52 17.81 7.72
N ARG A 64 -20.16 18.58 6.68
CA ARG A 64 -20.82 18.53 5.37
C ARG A 64 -20.70 17.15 4.72
N SER A 65 -19.49 16.56 4.74
CA SER A 65 -19.26 15.20 4.22
C SER A 65 -20.08 14.14 4.94
N VAL A 66 -20.22 14.25 6.27
CA VAL A 66 -21.04 13.32 7.07
C VAL A 66 -22.53 13.49 6.73
N ALA A 67 -23.02 14.72 6.62
CA ALA A 67 -24.41 14.98 6.23
C ALA A 67 -24.76 14.42 4.85
N ASN A 68 -23.85 14.53 3.89
CA ASN A 68 -24.01 13.97 2.55
C ASN A 68 -23.98 12.43 2.57
N SER A 69 -23.15 11.83 3.42
CA SER A 69 -23.12 10.37 3.61
C SER A 69 -24.42 9.82 4.19
N VAL A 70 -25.11 10.59 5.03
CA VAL A 70 -26.42 10.22 5.62
C VAL A 70 -27.57 10.35 4.62
N ARG A 71 -27.50 11.30 3.67
CA ARG A 71 -28.49 11.41 2.58
C ARG A 71 -28.40 10.27 1.57
N GLY A 72 -27.23 9.65 1.45
CA GLY A 72 -26.98 8.58 0.48
C GLY A 72 -26.88 9.08 -0.96
N LEU A 73 -26.17 8.32 -1.80
CA LEU A 73 -26.09 8.57 -3.23
C LEU A 73 -27.38 8.08 -3.92
N LYS A 74 -28.07 8.89 -4.72
CA LYS A 74 -29.31 8.44 -5.38
C LYS A 74 -29.05 7.46 -6.52
N SER A 75 -28.02 7.69 -7.33
CA SER A 75 -27.65 6.77 -8.42
C SER A 75 -26.14 6.76 -8.70
N ARG A 76 -25.43 5.77 -8.15
CA ARG A 76 -24.02 5.57 -8.55
C ARG A 76 -23.99 5.00 -9.98
N PRO A 77 -23.23 5.59 -10.93
CA PRO A 77 -23.04 4.98 -12.24
C PRO A 77 -22.43 3.58 -12.08
N GLU A 78 -22.89 2.62 -12.90
CA GLU A 78 -22.52 1.20 -12.79
C GLU A 78 -21.01 0.98 -12.80
N GLU A 79 -20.26 1.75 -13.59
CA GLU A 79 -18.81 1.68 -13.65
C GLU A 79 -18.13 1.90 -12.29
N PHE A 80 -18.62 2.86 -11.49
CA PHE A 80 -18.06 3.17 -10.18
C PHE A 80 -18.53 2.17 -9.12
N THR A 81 -19.72 1.58 -9.29
CA THR A 81 -20.16 0.45 -8.47
C THR A 81 -19.23 -0.74 -8.67
N PHE A 82 -18.91 -1.08 -9.92
CA PHE A 82 -17.96 -2.15 -10.23
C PHE A 82 -16.55 -1.85 -9.69
N MET A 83 -16.07 -0.61 -9.81
CA MET A 83 -14.78 -0.22 -9.23
C MET A 83 -14.78 -0.42 -7.70
N GLN A 84 -15.87 -0.06 -7.02
CA GLN A 84 -15.97 -0.15 -5.56
C GLN A 84 -15.92 -1.62 -5.13
N GLU A 85 -16.74 -2.46 -5.75
CA GLU A 85 -16.78 -3.90 -5.49
C GLU A 85 -15.42 -4.53 -5.72
N TYR A 86 -14.75 -4.19 -6.83
CA TYR A 86 -13.41 -4.67 -7.11
C TYR A 86 -12.40 -4.27 -6.03
N VAL A 87 -12.41 -3.01 -5.57
CA VAL A 87 -11.48 -2.53 -4.53
C VAL A 87 -11.74 -3.20 -3.19
N GLU A 88 -13.00 -3.43 -2.81
CA GLU A 88 -13.32 -4.14 -1.57
C GLU A 88 -12.83 -5.59 -1.62
N ASP A 89 -13.11 -6.29 -2.72
CA ASP A 89 -12.61 -7.64 -2.96
C ASP A 89 -11.09 -7.72 -2.94
N PHE A 90 -10.45 -6.80 -3.66
CA PHE A 90 -8.99 -6.72 -3.73
C PHE A 90 -8.39 -6.44 -2.35
N SER A 91 -8.93 -5.47 -1.62
CA SER A 91 -8.50 -5.12 -0.25
C SER A 91 -8.61 -6.31 0.69
N SER A 92 -9.71 -7.07 0.65
CA SER A 92 -9.87 -8.29 1.45
C SER A 92 -8.83 -9.36 1.09
N LYS A 93 -8.64 -9.62 -0.21
CA LYS A 93 -7.70 -10.63 -0.71
C LYS A 93 -6.25 -10.27 -0.40
N ILE A 94 -5.82 -9.03 -0.67
CA ILE A 94 -4.43 -8.61 -0.44
C ILE A 94 -4.09 -8.59 1.06
N CYS A 95 -5.02 -8.18 1.93
CA CYS A 95 -4.85 -8.30 3.39
C CYS A 95 -4.70 -9.76 3.84
N SER A 96 -5.43 -10.68 3.21
CA SER A 96 -5.33 -12.11 3.53
C SER A 96 -3.99 -12.69 3.11
N VAL A 97 -3.51 -12.33 1.92
CA VAL A 97 -2.19 -12.75 1.42
C VAL A 97 -1.07 -12.18 2.30
N ASP A 98 -1.15 -10.90 2.71
CA ASP A 98 -0.18 -10.31 3.63
C ASP A 98 -0.14 -11.04 4.97
N LYS A 99 -1.30 -11.32 5.59
CA LYS A 99 -1.36 -12.08 6.85
C LYS A 99 -0.71 -13.46 6.74
N VAL A 100 -0.98 -14.18 5.65
CA VAL A 100 -0.35 -15.49 5.40
C VAL A 100 1.17 -15.33 5.21
N THR A 101 1.61 -14.33 4.45
CA THR A 101 3.03 -14.04 4.22
C THR A 101 3.76 -13.73 5.54
N GLN A 102 3.19 -12.87 6.38
CA GLN A 102 3.74 -12.53 7.70
C GLN A 102 3.83 -13.77 8.60
N ARG A 103 2.82 -14.64 8.54
CA ARG A 103 2.83 -15.91 9.28
C ARG A 103 3.95 -16.83 8.80
N ILE A 104 4.14 -16.99 7.50
CA ILE A 104 5.23 -17.79 6.92
C ILE A 104 6.59 -17.24 7.36
N ILE A 105 6.80 -15.93 7.28
CA ILE A 105 8.05 -15.28 7.73
C ILE A 105 8.34 -15.58 9.20
N LYS A 106 7.30 -15.53 10.03
CA LYS A 106 7.42 -15.85 11.46
C LYS A 106 7.78 -17.32 11.68
N GLU A 107 7.05 -18.25 11.06
CA GLU A 107 7.30 -19.69 11.19
C GLU A 107 8.70 -20.08 10.64
N GLN A 108 9.15 -19.47 9.54
CA GLN A 108 10.50 -19.67 8.99
C GLN A 108 11.59 -19.12 9.93
N ARG A 109 11.32 -18.03 10.65
CA ARG A 109 12.24 -17.50 11.65
C ARG A 109 12.36 -18.43 12.86
N GLU A 110 11.23 -18.95 13.34
CA GLU A 110 11.21 -19.93 14.44
C GLU A 110 11.97 -21.21 14.04
N TYR A 111 11.75 -21.71 12.82
CA TYR A 111 12.51 -22.84 12.27
C TYR A 111 14.01 -22.56 12.15
N LEU A 112 14.39 -21.36 11.69
CA LEU A 112 15.79 -20.93 11.63
C LEU A 112 16.46 -20.96 13.00
N ASP A 113 15.77 -20.51 14.05
CA ASP A 113 16.28 -20.49 15.41
C ASP A 113 16.54 -21.92 15.93
N GLU A 114 15.74 -22.90 15.53
CA GLU A 114 15.97 -24.33 15.83
C GLU A 114 17.19 -24.87 15.07
N LEU A 115 17.30 -24.60 13.76
CA LEU A 115 18.45 -25.03 12.94
C LEU A 115 19.77 -24.51 13.51
N LYS A 116 19.79 -23.25 13.98
CA LYS A 116 20.98 -22.63 14.62
C LYS A 116 21.38 -23.33 15.92
N GLN A 117 20.48 -24.03 16.60
CA GLN A 117 20.79 -24.82 17.79
C GLN A 117 21.34 -26.21 17.45
N TYR A 118 20.86 -26.83 16.36
CA TYR A 118 21.27 -28.19 15.98
C TYR A 118 22.73 -28.28 15.52
N GLY A 119 23.24 -27.29 14.77
CA GLY A 119 24.64 -27.29 14.29
C GLY A 119 25.65 -27.52 15.42
N PRO A 120 25.66 -26.68 16.47
CA PRO A 120 26.53 -26.86 17.64
C PRO A 120 26.34 -28.20 18.36
N VAL A 121 25.10 -28.70 18.46
CA VAL A 121 24.80 -29.99 19.11
C VAL A 121 25.47 -31.14 18.35
N TYR A 122 25.30 -31.20 17.02
CA TYR A 122 25.95 -32.22 16.20
C TYR A 122 27.49 -32.10 16.23
N ALA A 123 28.04 -30.88 16.24
CA ALA A 123 29.48 -30.66 16.34
C ALA A 123 30.05 -31.13 17.69
N GLN A 124 29.35 -30.87 18.80
CA GLN A 124 29.75 -31.34 20.14
C GLN A 124 29.66 -32.86 20.25
N TRP A 125 28.58 -33.45 19.72
CA TRP A 125 28.42 -34.91 19.69
C TRP A 125 29.53 -35.56 18.86
N ALA A 126 29.88 -34.98 17.70
CA ALA A 126 30.99 -35.44 16.88
C ALA A 126 32.32 -35.52 17.66
N GLY A 127 32.58 -34.56 18.56
CA GLY A 127 33.78 -34.55 19.41
C GLY A 127 33.80 -35.59 20.52
N SER A 128 32.65 -36.19 20.84
CA SER A 128 32.51 -37.23 21.87
C SER A 128 32.51 -38.65 21.28
N GLU A 129 32.29 -38.78 19.97
CA GLU A 129 32.18 -40.05 19.27
C GLU A 129 33.49 -40.50 18.64
N LYS A 130 33.75 -41.81 18.66
CA LYS A 130 34.97 -42.40 18.08
C LYS A 130 34.79 -42.79 16.62
N ASP A 131 33.71 -43.50 16.32
CA ASP A 131 33.48 -44.09 15.00
C ASP A 131 32.57 -43.21 14.11
N LEU A 132 31.75 -42.35 14.72
CA LEU A 132 30.76 -41.51 14.03
C LEU A 132 31.12 -40.02 13.97
N GLY A 133 32.31 -39.62 14.42
CA GLY A 133 32.72 -38.21 14.50
C GLY A 133 32.66 -37.48 13.17
N GLU A 134 33.26 -38.04 12.11
CA GLU A 134 33.26 -37.41 10.77
C GLU A 134 31.84 -37.29 10.15
N PRO A 135 31.00 -38.35 10.15
CA PRO A 135 29.60 -38.23 9.74
C PRO A 135 28.81 -37.17 10.51
N LEU A 136 28.95 -37.10 11.85
CA LEU A 136 28.25 -36.12 12.67
C LEU A 136 28.72 -34.69 12.38
N LYS A 137 30.02 -34.49 12.14
CA LYS A 137 30.57 -33.20 11.72
C LYS A 137 30.06 -32.78 10.34
N ALA A 138 29.89 -33.74 9.42
CA ALA A 138 29.28 -33.47 8.12
C ALA A 138 27.80 -33.07 8.26
N VAL A 139 27.04 -33.69 9.17
CA VAL A 139 25.67 -33.29 9.50
C VAL A 139 25.63 -31.88 10.08
N ALA A 140 26.52 -31.55 11.03
CA ALA A 140 26.62 -30.20 11.58
C ALA A 140 26.83 -29.15 10.48
N GLY A 141 27.79 -29.40 9.57
CA GLY A 141 28.03 -28.52 8.43
C GLY A 141 26.87 -28.46 7.42
N CYS A 142 26.08 -29.52 7.30
CA CYS A 142 24.85 -29.51 6.50
C CYS A 142 23.80 -28.59 7.12
N VAL A 143 23.53 -28.76 8.42
CA VAL A 143 22.59 -27.92 9.18
C VAL A 143 22.98 -26.45 9.12
N GLU A 144 24.26 -26.12 9.23
CA GLU A 144 24.74 -24.73 9.09
C GLU A 144 24.45 -24.15 7.70
N ARG A 145 24.64 -24.93 6.63
CA ARG A 145 24.28 -24.51 5.27
C ARG A 145 22.77 -24.32 5.13
N CYS A 146 21.97 -25.26 5.63
CA CYS A 146 20.51 -25.13 5.62
C CYS A 146 20.06 -23.87 6.35
N SER A 147 20.63 -23.61 7.53
CA SER A 147 20.35 -22.41 8.31
C SER A 147 20.63 -21.14 7.51
N LYS A 148 21.77 -21.08 6.82
CA LYS A 148 22.12 -19.92 5.97
C LYS A 148 21.12 -19.73 4.82
N GLU A 149 20.78 -20.78 4.09
CA GLU A 149 19.82 -20.68 2.98
C GLU A 149 18.41 -20.32 3.46
N THR A 150 17.99 -20.84 4.63
CA THR A 150 16.71 -20.47 5.27
C THR A 150 16.72 -19.00 5.68
N GLU A 151 17.82 -18.49 6.23
CA GLU A 151 17.98 -17.08 6.60
C GLU A 151 17.87 -16.17 5.38
N GLU A 152 18.58 -16.49 4.28
CA GLU A 152 18.50 -15.73 3.02
C GLU A 152 17.09 -15.74 2.40
N ASN A 153 16.40 -16.89 2.43
CA ASN A 153 15.03 -16.99 1.93
C ASN A 153 14.05 -16.16 2.78
N ASN A 154 14.16 -16.26 4.11
CA ASN A 154 13.32 -15.50 5.02
C ASN A 154 13.56 -13.99 4.90
N GLN A 155 14.81 -13.57 4.68
CA GLN A 155 15.16 -12.18 4.39
C GLN A 155 14.49 -11.70 3.09
N HIS A 156 14.50 -12.52 2.03
CA HIS A 156 13.84 -12.17 0.77
C HIS A 156 12.32 -11.96 0.95
N LEU A 157 11.64 -12.88 1.65
CA LEU A 157 10.22 -12.74 1.97
C LEU A 157 9.94 -11.43 2.74
N SER A 158 10.80 -11.12 3.72
CA SER A 158 10.67 -9.94 4.58
C SER A 158 10.97 -8.62 3.89
N GLU A 159 11.92 -8.58 2.94
CA GLU A 159 12.39 -7.34 2.30
C GLU A 159 11.78 -7.07 0.92
N VAL A 160 11.29 -8.11 0.24
CA VAL A 160 10.75 -8.01 -1.12
C VAL A 160 9.24 -8.19 -1.12
N LEU A 161 8.76 -9.38 -0.74
CA LEU A 161 7.34 -9.71 -0.87
C LEU A 161 6.48 -8.93 0.12
N ALA A 162 6.79 -8.98 1.43
CA ALA A 162 5.99 -8.33 2.46
C ALA A 162 5.83 -6.81 2.21
N PRO A 163 6.88 -6.04 1.89
CA PRO A 163 6.73 -4.61 1.60
C PRO A 163 5.89 -4.33 0.34
N ALA A 164 6.00 -5.17 -0.70
CA ALA A 164 5.19 -5.02 -1.91
C ALA A 164 3.69 -5.25 -1.63
N LEU A 165 3.34 -6.27 -0.84
CA LEU A 165 1.97 -6.52 -0.43
C LEU A 165 1.42 -5.36 0.42
N HIS A 166 2.20 -4.89 1.40
CA HIS A 166 1.80 -3.81 2.28
C HIS A 166 1.55 -2.50 1.52
N GLU A 167 2.37 -2.19 0.52
CA GLU A 167 2.16 -1.04 -0.35
C GLU A 167 0.77 -1.09 -1.02
N TYR A 168 0.37 -2.25 -1.54
CA TYR A 168 -0.92 -2.40 -2.19
C TYR A 168 -2.12 -2.45 -1.23
N ILE A 169 -1.92 -2.81 0.04
CA ILE A 169 -2.92 -2.58 1.10
C ILE A 169 -3.15 -1.07 1.26
N LEU A 170 -2.08 -0.28 1.36
CA LEU A 170 -2.19 1.19 1.49
C LEU A 170 -2.79 1.84 0.24
N CYS A 171 -2.45 1.35 -0.96
CA CYS A 171 -3.08 1.80 -2.20
C CYS A 171 -4.57 1.50 -2.23
N ALA A 172 -5.01 0.31 -1.77
CA ALA A 172 -6.43 -0.02 -1.72
C ALA A 172 -7.19 0.94 -0.78
N GLU A 173 -6.65 1.27 0.39
CA GLU A 173 -7.26 2.25 1.30
C GLU A 173 -7.30 3.67 0.71
N THR A 174 -6.27 4.04 -0.04
CA THR A 174 -6.23 5.32 -0.76
C THR A 174 -7.33 5.36 -1.84
N LEU A 175 -7.49 4.30 -2.62
CA LEU A 175 -8.56 4.19 -3.63
C LEU A 175 -9.95 4.30 -3.00
N LYS A 176 -10.21 3.56 -1.91
CA LYS A 176 -11.47 3.68 -1.15
C LYS A 176 -11.73 5.13 -0.73
N THR A 177 -10.70 5.84 -0.29
CA THR A 177 -10.81 7.25 0.10
C THR A 177 -11.13 8.16 -1.08
N VAL A 178 -10.48 7.97 -2.23
CA VAL A 178 -10.74 8.74 -3.45
C VAL A 178 -12.17 8.48 -3.96
N MET A 179 -12.63 7.22 -3.96
CA MET A 179 -13.99 6.87 -4.37
C MET A 179 -15.04 7.51 -3.47
N ARG A 180 -14.86 7.47 -2.14
CA ARG A 180 -15.73 8.19 -1.19
C ARG A 180 -15.75 9.69 -1.45
N ARG A 181 -14.61 10.30 -1.75
CA ARG A 181 -14.53 11.73 -2.07
C ARG A 181 -15.31 12.06 -3.33
N ARG A 182 -15.21 11.23 -4.38
CA ARG A 182 -15.97 11.37 -5.62
C ARG A 182 -17.47 11.24 -5.36
N ASP A 183 -17.88 10.27 -4.55
CA ASP A 183 -19.29 10.10 -4.18
C ASP A 183 -19.84 11.29 -3.38
N ASN A 184 -19.04 11.88 -2.49
CA ASN A 184 -19.43 13.09 -1.79
C ASN A 184 -19.67 14.26 -2.76
N VAL A 185 -18.83 14.43 -3.79
CA VAL A 185 -19.03 15.47 -4.81
C VAL A 185 -20.31 15.21 -5.60
N GLN A 186 -20.60 13.96 -5.97
CA GLN A 186 -21.85 13.63 -6.64
C GLN A 186 -23.07 13.87 -5.74
N ALA A 187 -23.02 13.50 -4.46
CA ALA A 187 -24.11 13.76 -3.51
C ALA A 187 -24.37 15.28 -3.34
N GLU A 188 -23.31 16.09 -3.31
CA GLU A 188 -23.42 17.56 -3.27
C GLU A 188 -24.11 18.10 -4.53
N PHE A 189 -23.70 17.62 -5.71
CA PHE A 189 -24.31 17.98 -6.99
C PHE A 189 -25.79 17.59 -7.03
N GLU A 190 -26.14 16.34 -6.71
CA GLU A 190 -27.53 15.86 -6.70
C GLU A 190 -28.42 16.68 -5.75
N ALA A 191 -27.94 16.97 -4.55
CA ALA A 191 -28.68 17.74 -3.55
C ALA A 191 -28.94 19.19 -3.98
N LYS A 192 -27.95 19.83 -4.61
CA LYS A 192 -28.08 21.20 -5.12
C LYS A 192 -28.96 21.26 -6.36
N ASN A 193 -28.82 20.30 -7.26
CA ASN A 193 -29.66 20.20 -8.45
C ASN A 193 -31.15 19.97 -8.10
N GLU A 194 -31.43 19.14 -7.08
CA GLU A 194 -32.80 18.96 -6.57
C GLU A 194 -33.34 20.24 -5.90
N ALA A 195 -32.52 20.95 -5.13
CA ALA A 195 -32.90 22.22 -4.53
C ALA A 195 -33.26 23.27 -5.59
N LEU A 196 -32.46 23.35 -6.66
CA LEU A 196 -32.71 24.20 -7.82
C LEU A 196 -34.03 23.83 -8.52
N ALA A 197 -34.27 22.53 -8.76
CA ALA A 197 -35.53 22.06 -9.37
C ALA A 197 -36.77 22.39 -8.52
N SER A 198 -36.61 22.52 -7.19
CA SER A 198 -37.71 22.82 -6.25
C SER A 198 -38.02 24.32 -6.08
N ARG A 199 -37.11 25.22 -6.45
CA ARG A 199 -37.23 26.68 -6.22
C ARG A 199 -37.56 27.43 -7.52
N LYS A 200 -38.66 28.21 -7.52
CA LYS A 200 -39.15 28.96 -8.70
C LYS A 200 -38.66 30.41 -8.83
N GLY A 201 -37.79 30.92 -7.94
CA GLY A 201 -37.50 32.37 -7.87
C GLY A 201 -36.06 32.83 -7.55
N GLU A 202 -35.14 31.92 -7.18
CA GLU A 202 -33.71 32.21 -6.97
C GLU A 202 -32.90 31.30 -7.89
N GLN A 203 -33.04 31.51 -9.21
CA GLN A 203 -32.64 30.52 -10.20
C GLN A 203 -31.19 30.70 -10.69
N GLU A 204 -30.69 31.93 -10.83
CA GLU A 204 -29.35 32.19 -11.41
C GLU A 204 -28.19 31.80 -10.48
N GLU A 205 -28.15 32.24 -9.23
CA GLU A 205 -27.04 31.93 -8.30
C GLU A 205 -26.98 30.42 -7.98
N LEU A 206 -28.13 29.77 -7.79
CA LEU A 206 -28.19 28.32 -7.60
C LEU A 206 -27.82 27.55 -8.88
N GLN A 207 -28.09 28.10 -10.07
CA GLN A 207 -27.67 27.50 -11.34
C GLN A 207 -26.15 27.55 -11.47
N GLU A 208 -25.52 28.70 -11.20
CA GLU A 208 -24.05 28.82 -11.23
C GLU A 208 -23.37 27.83 -10.26
N GLU A 209 -23.91 27.65 -9.05
CA GLU A 209 -23.40 26.65 -8.10
C GLU A 209 -23.55 25.20 -8.63
N VAL A 210 -24.67 24.89 -9.26
CA VAL A 210 -24.92 23.56 -9.84
C VAL A 210 -23.98 23.29 -11.02
N ASP A 211 -23.77 24.27 -11.89
CA ASP A 211 -22.86 24.17 -13.02
C ASP A 211 -21.42 23.93 -12.54
N GLY A 212 -20.95 24.71 -11.56
CA GLY A 212 -19.63 24.52 -10.97
C GLY A 212 -19.45 23.17 -10.24
N LEU A 213 -20.52 22.62 -9.65
CA LEU A 213 -20.50 21.26 -9.09
C LEU A 213 -20.52 20.19 -10.18
N SER A 214 -21.17 20.45 -11.31
CA SER A 214 -21.18 19.57 -12.48
C SER A 214 -19.76 19.40 -13.03
N ASP A 215 -19.08 20.52 -13.29
CA ASP A 215 -17.69 20.54 -13.76
C ASP A 215 -16.76 19.80 -12.78
N ARG A 216 -16.91 20.05 -11.48
CA ARG A 216 -16.13 19.36 -10.44
C ARG A 216 -16.41 17.86 -10.40
N MET A 217 -17.65 17.44 -10.62
CA MET A 217 -18.02 16.03 -10.68
C MET A 217 -17.41 15.35 -11.91
N GLU A 218 -17.46 16.00 -13.08
CA GLU A 218 -16.84 15.51 -14.31
C GLU A 218 -15.32 15.37 -14.14
N MET A 219 -14.64 16.40 -13.63
CA MET A 219 -13.21 16.35 -13.33
C MET A 219 -12.85 15.23 -12.35
N ALA A 220 -13.66 15.01 -11.31
CA ALA A 220 -13.43 13.94 -10.34
C ALA A 220 -13.62 12.55 -10.96
N ASN A 221 -14.59 12.40 -11.86
CA ASN A 221 -14.82 11.17 -12.61
C ASN A 221 -13.63 10.87 -13.54
N ASP A 222 -13.19 11.85 -14.32
CA ASP A 222 -12.10 11.68 -15.27
C ASP A 222 -10.77 11.38 -14.59
N ALA A 223 -10.46 12.10 -13.51
CA ALA A 223 -9.27 11.83 -12.70
C ALA A 223 -9.29 10.40 -12.14
N LEU A 224 -10.40 9.97 -11.54
CA LEU A 224 -10.53 8.62 -10.99
C LEU A 224 -10.40 7.55 -12.09
N LYS A 225 -11.01 7.76 -13.26
CA LYS A 225 -10.90 6.83 -14.40
C LYS A 225 -9.48 6.72 -14.92
N GLY A 226 -8.80 7.85 -15.07
CA GLY A 226 -7.39 7.91 -15.46
C GLY A 226 -6.52 7.12 -14.47
N ASP A 227 -6.58 7.49 -13.20
CA ASP A 227 -5.79 6.88 -12.14
C ASP A 227 -6.09 5.38 -11.98
N TRP A 228 -7.35 4.97 -12.14
CA TRP A 228 -7.76 3.56 -12.08
C TRP A 228 -7.03 2.69 -13.11
N SER A 229 -6.93 3.16 -14.35
CA SER A 229 -6.26 2.44 -15.42
C SER A 229 -4.75 2.28 -15.16
N HIS A 230 -4.11 3.37 -14.71
CA HIS A 230 -2.70 3.38 -14.34
C HIS A 230 -2.41 2.48 -13.14
N TRP A 231 -3.24 2.59 -12.10
CA TRP A 231 -3.14 1.76 -10.91
C TRP A 231 -3.25 0.28 -11.25
N LYS A 232 -4.24 -0.15 -12.03
CA LYS A 232 -4.38 -1.57 -12.43
C LYS A 232 -3.15 -2.10 -13.14
N LYS A 233 -2.55 -1.30 -14.03
CA LYS A 233 -1.35 -1.68 -14.77
C LYS A 233 -0.14 -1.80 -13.84
N SER A 234 0.12 -0.79 -13.00
CA SER A 234 1.22 -0.79 -12.04
C SER A 234 1.07 -1.93 -11.03
N MET A 235 -0.12 -2.09 -10.43
CA MET A 235 -0.44 -3.18 -9.52
C MET A 235 -0.13 -4.54 -10.09
N ARG A 236 -0.59 -4.81 -11.32
CA ARG A 236 -0.36 -6.10 -11.96
C ARG A 236 1.13 -6.33 -12.22
N SER A 237 1.87 -5.31 -12.63
CA SER A 237 3.30 -5.40 -12.89
C SER A 237 4.08 -5.68 -11.60
N ASP A 238 3.86 -4.86 -10.58
CA ASP A 238 4.61 -4.90 -9.32
C ASP A 238 4.36 -6.21 -8.57
N LEU A 239 3.09 -6.59 -8.39
CA LEU A 239 2.75 -7.85 -7.71
C LEU A 239 3.27 -9.06 -8.48
N ARG A 240 3.15 -9.05 -9.82
CA ARG A 240 3.72 -10.13 -10.64
C ARG A 240 5.22 -10.25 -10.44
N SER A 241 5.94 -9.13 -10.46
CA SER A 241 7.40 -9.13 -10.25
C SER A 241 7.76 -9.65 -8.86
N ALA A 242 7.05 -9.22 -7.82
CA ALA A 242 7.29 -9.67 -6.44
C ALA A 242 7.03 -11.18 -6.28
N PHE A 243 5.93 -11.69 -6.83
CA PHE A 243 5.61 -13.12 -6.77
C PHE A 243 6.57 -13.98 -7.58
N ILE A 244 6.97 -13.55 -8.78
CA ILE A 244 7.94 -14.29 -9.60
C ILE A 244 9.30 -14.33 -8.88
N SER A 245 9.79 -13.18 -8.42
CA SER A 245 11.04 -13.10 -7.65
C SER A 245 11.02 -14.01 -6.42
N THR A 246 9.89 -14.05 -5.71
CA THR A 246 9.74 -14.94 -4.55
C THR A 246 9.71 -16.41 -4.95
N ALA A 247 9.05 -16.75 -6.06
CA ALA A 247 9.01 -18.11 -6.57
C ALA A 247 10.39 -18.59 -7.01
N GLU A 248 11.16 -17.76 -7.71
CA GLU A 248 12.54 -18.03 -8.09
C GLU A 248 13.41 -18.24 -6.85
N LYS A 249 13.33 -17.35 -5.85
CA LYS A 249 14.07 -17.51 -4.59
C LYS A 249 13.70 -18.79 -3.84
N ASN A 250 12.42 -19.19 -3.86
CA ASN A 250 11.99 -20.45 -3.27
C ASN A 250 12.56 -21.67 -4.02
N VAL A 251 12.61 -21.64 -5.35
CA VAL A 251 13.24 -22.70 -6.15
C VAL A 251 14.72 -22.81 -5.78
N ASP A 252 15.45 -21.68 -5.80
CA ASP A 252 16.87 -21.64 -5.40
C ASP A 252 17.08 -22.19 -3.98
N TYR A 253 16.19 -21.85 -3.05
CA TYR A 253 16.23 -22.34 -1.67
C TYR A 253 16.11 -23.87 -1.58
N TYR A 254 15.17 -24.46 -2.32
CA TYR A 254 14.95 -25.91 -2.30
C TYR A 254 15.95 -26.69 -3.15
N GLU A 255 16.62 -26.08 -4.12
CA GLU A 255 17.70 -26.72 -4.88
C GLU A 255 19.02 -26.80 -4.12
N LYS A 256 19.23 -25.88 -3.17
CA LYS A 256 20.46 -25.81 -2.36
C LYS A 256 20.37 -26.56 -1.03
N ASN A 257 19.17 -26.89 -0.56
CA ASN A 257 18.92 -27.73 0.62
C ASN A 257 18.73 -29.18 0.24
#